data_AF-A0A926G0I3-F1
#
_entry.id   AF-A0A926G0I3-F1
#
_cell.length_a   1.000
_cell.length_b   1.000
_cell.length_c   1.000
_cell.angle_alpha   90.00
_cell.angle_beta   90.00
_cell.angle_gamma   90.00
#
_symmetry.space_group_name_H-M   'P 1'
#
loop_
_entity.id
_entity.type
_entity.pdbx_description
1 polymer ?
#
loop_
_entity_poly.entity_id
_entity_poly.type
_entity_poly.pdbx_seq_one_letter_code
_entity_poly.pdbx_strand_id
1 'polypeptide(L)' 'MDINYLLEREQISLMRASAARSVEARIAHEGLARGYARLRRVAFPTTVSPGVALR' A
#
# COMPACT_ATOMS: atom_id res chain seq x y z
N MET A 1 -6.98 7.79 -11.13
CA MET A 1 -6.19 6.65 -10.61
C MET A 1 -7.15 5.80 -9.79
N ASP A 2 -7.37 4.54 -10.16
CA ASP A 2 -8.30 3.66 -9.45
C ASP A 2 -7.62 2.91 -8.28
N ILE A 3 -8.43 2.19 -7.50
CA ILE A 3 -7.97 1.43 -6.35
C ILE A 3 -7.01 0.28 -6.73
N ASN A 4 -7.21 -0.33 -7.91
CA ASN A 4 -6.37 -1.43 -8.40
C ASN A 4 -4.99 -0.93 -8.77
N TYR A 5 -4.90 0.20 -9.46
CA TYR A 5 -3.62 0.84 -9.76
C TYR A 5 -2.84 1.16 -8.49
N LEU A 6 -3.49 1.76 -7.48
CA LEU A 6 -2.81 2.08 -6.21
C LEU A 6 -2.32 0.82 -5.49
N LEU A 7 -3.14 -0.24 -5.48
CA LEU A 7 -2.78 -1.52 -4.89
C LEU A 7 -1.62 -2.20 -5.64
N GLU A 8 -1.65 -2.21 -6.96
CA GLU A 8 -0.58 -2.75 -7.81
C GLU A 8 0.74 -2.03 -7.53
N ARG A 9 0.73 -0.70 -7.49
CA ARG A 9 1.92 0.11 -7.22
C ARG A 9 2.47 -0.09 -5.80
N GLU A 10 1.58 -0.24 -4.82
CA GLU A 10 1.94 -0.62 -3.44
C GLU A 10 2.67 -1.98 -3.42
N GLN A 11 2.08 -3.01 -4.03
CA GLN A 11 2.63 -4.36 -4.08
C GLN A 11 3.98 -4.43 -4.81
N ILE A 12 4.09 -3.79 -5.99
CA ILE A 12 5.35 -3.72 -6.74
C ILE A 12 6.44 -3.04 -5.90
N SER A 13 6.09 -1.97 -5.18
CA SER A 13 7.05 -1.26 -4.33
C SER A 13 7.52 -2.13 -3.15
N LEU A 14 6.62 -2.91 -2.54
CA LEU A 14 6.99 -3.89 -1.50
C LEU A 14 7.90 -4.99 -2.04
N MET A 15 7.58 -5.55 -3.21
CA MET A 15 8.42 -6.57 -3.87
C MET A 15 9.82 -6.01 -4.18
N ARG A 16 9.91 -4.77 -4.63
CA ARG A 16 11.21 -4.12 -4.88
C ARG A 16 11.97 -3.82 -3.61
N ALA A 17 11.29 -3.47 -2.52
CA ALA A 17 11.92 -3.29 -1.22
C ALA A 17 12.53 -4.60 -0.70
N SER A 18 11.84 -5.74 -0.85
CA SER A 18 12.35 -7.04 -0.42
C SER A 18 13.52 -7.54 -1.29
N ALA A 19 13.53 -7.20 -2.59
CA ALA A 19 14.60 -7.54 -3.52
C ALA A 19 15.77 -6.53 -3.55
N ALA A 20 15.70 -5.44 -2.77
CA ALA A 20 16.69 -4.37 -2.83
C ALA A 20 18.06 -4.83 -2.30
N ARG A 21 19.12 -4.56 -3.06
CA ARG A 21 20.51 -4.89 -2.69
C ARG A 21 21.16 -3.88 -1.75
N SER A 22 20.59 -2.68 -1.60
CA SER A 22 21.10 -1.63 -0.73
C SER A 22 20.03 -1.15 0.24
N VAL A 23 20.48 -0.62 1.38
CA VAL A 23 19.60 -0.12 2.44
C VAL A 23 18.81 1.10 1.94
N GLU A 24 19.45 1.99 1.19
CA GLU A 24 18.85 3.18 0.61
C GLU A 24 17.74 2.81 -0.37
N ALA A 25 17.99 1.85 -1.26
CA ALA A 25 17.01 1.36 -2.21
C ALA A 25 15.81 0.72 -1.49
N ARG A 26 16.05 -0.07 -0.44
CA ARG A 26 14.99 -0.64 0.40
C ARG A 26 14.14 0.46 1.02
N ILE A 27 14.76 1.45 1.67
CA ILE A 27 14.07 2.58 2.32
C ILE A 27 13.23 3.36 1.31
N ALA A 28 13.77 3.63 0.12
CA ALA A 28 13.06 4.35 -0.93
C ALA A 28 11.81 3.58 -1.39
N HIS A 29 11.94 2.28 -1.65
CA HIS A 29 10.81 1.44 -2.07
C HIS A 29 9.75 1.26 -0.98
N GLU A 30 10.15 1.11 0.28
CA GLU A 30 9.21 1.11 1.40
C GLU A 30 8.49 2.46 1.54
N GLY A 31 9.18 3.58 1.31
CA GLY A 31 8.59 4.91 1.29
C GLY A 31 7.48 5.03 0.24
N LEU A 32 7.74 4.53 -0.97
CA LEU A 32 6.74 4.48 -2.04
C LEU A 32 5.55 3.60 -1.66
N ALA A 33 5.78 2.40 -1.12
CA ALA A 33 4.70 1.51 -0.66
C ALA A 33 3.80 2.21 0.38
N ARG A 34 4.40 2.85 1.39
CA ARG A 34 3.66 3.63 2.40
C ARG A 34 2.88 4.80 1.79
N GLY A 35 3.44 5.46 0.78
CA GLY A 35 2.79 6.53 0.02
C GLY A 35 1.53 6.04 -0.71
N TYR A 36 1.64 4.94 -1.46
CA TYR A 36 0.51 4.34 -2.17
C TYR A 36 -0.57 3.83 -1.21
N ALA A 37 -0.19 3.19 -0.11
CA ALA A 37 -1.14 2.76 0.93
C ALA A 37 -1.91 3.95 1.54
N ARG A 38 -1.21 5.06 1.79
CA ARG A 38 -1.85 6.30 2.29
C ARG A 38 -2.82 6.87 1.27
N LEU A 39 -2.40 7.01 0.01
CA LEU A 39 -3.27 7.49 -1.06
C LEU A 39 -4.51 6.61 -1.22
N ARG A 40 -4.34 5.29 -1.17
CA ARG A 40 -5.44 4.32 -1.25
C ARG A 40 -6.45 4.52 -0.13
N ARG A 41 -5.99 4.67 1.11
CA ARG A 41 -6.87 4.91 2.28
C ARG A 41 -7.62 6.24 2.20
N VAL A 42 -7.00 7.29 1.67
CA VAL A 42 -7.62 8.62 1.54
C VAL A 42 -8.62 8.66 0.38
N ALA A 43 -8.24 8.10 -0.79
CA ALA A 43 -9.07 8.14 -1.99
C ALA A 43 -10.20 7.11 -1.98
N PHE A 44 -9.98 5.97 -1.30
CA PHE A 44 -10.93 4.85 -1.20
C PHE A 44 -11.08 4.44 0.27
N PRO A 45 -11.74 5.28 1.09
CA PRO A 45 -11.94 4.97 2.49
C PRO A 45 -12.74 3.67 2.63
N THR A 46 -12.17 2.70 3.34
CA THR A 46 -12.91 1.49 3.69
C THR A 46 -13.96 1.89 4.72
N THR A 47 -15.23 1.91 4.32
CA THR A 47 -16.31 1.93 5.30
C THR A 47 -16.23 0.62 6.05
N VAL A 48 -15.67 0.64 7.26
CA VAL A 48 -15.88 -0.45 8.20
C VAL A 48 -17.36 -0.39 8.54
N SER A 49 -18.19 -1.20 7.89
CA SER A 49 -19.58 -1.36 8.30
C SER A 49 -19.57 -1.79 9.76
N PRO A 50 -20.15 -1.02 10.71
CA PRO A 50 -20.11 -1.34 12.14
C PRO A 50 -21.00 -2.54 12.53
N GLY A 51 -21.28 -3.46 11.61
CA GLY A 51 -22.35 -4.46 11.73
C GLY A 51 -21.98 -5.91 11.44
N VAL A 52 -20.69 -6.26 11.35
CA VAL A 52 -20.27 -7.67 11.27
C VAL A 52 -19.51 -8.04 12.54
N ALA A 53 -20.15 -7.81 13.69
CA ALA A 53 -19.89 -8.65 14.86
C ALA A 53 -20.65 -9.95 14.63
N LEU A 54 -19.95 -10.97 14.15
CA LEU A 54 -20.47 -12.34 14.03
C LEU A 54 -20.96 -12.78 15.42
N ARG A 55 -22.25 -13.11 15.50
CA ARG A 55 -22.79 -13.96 16.57
C ARG A 55 -22.44 -15.41 16.30
#